data_AF-A0AAD5KDI3-F1
#
_entry.id   AF-A0AAD5KDI3-F1
#
_cell.length_a   1.000
_cell.length_b   1.000
_cell.length_c   1.000
_cell.angle_alpha   90.00
_cell.angle_beta   90.00
_cell.angle_gamma   90.00
#
_symmetry.space_group_name_H-M   'P 1'
#
loop_
_entity.id
_entity.type
_entity.pdbx_description
1 polymer ?
#
loop_
_entity_poly.entity_id
_entity_poly.type
_entity_poly.pdbx_seq_one_letter_code
_entity_poly.pdbx_strand_id
1 'polypeptide(L)'
;MANAIDLEAQVIYGYLRGHNDIMAADGMPAENHAWCSVKVGGEYRFVDCWLASPYYPTNMSKMESHWFLCPPLDMIYTHFPTNPVDQYLEPPISITSFFALPYACLPFFHHHIQVLQYDPSNLIDDAICHITLQVDPDIACYAEVETRSQLDVTRTQLVRTRGLAQCLDNEDQRGRICKIKAQLPSDQWMGWLKIYAGPRIIPSTIGQQEKVNSKHYPLALSLRLSRQQQQQHKQFLPFEFVQLHLCQYEFYVQEPQCHQLYPLQKYHFSVKSNQMHHKLAIRSPSGRLYKLMYYPHDHTYDGTITVGEVGQWTLVCLLHHAGGLYVVASWDCKA
;
A
#
# COMPACT_ATOMS: atom_id res chain seq x y z
N MET A 1 -9.62 37.72 -5.54
CA MET A 1 -10.44 37.20 -6.66
C MET A 1 -11.80 36.73 -6.17
N ALA A 2 -11.90 35.75 -5.26
CA ALA A 2 -13.18 35.29 -4.71
C ALA A 2 -14.01 36.42 -4.07
N ASN A 3 -13.41 37.25 -3.22
CA ASN A 3 -14.10 38.40 -2.61
C ASN A 3 -14.61 39.44 -3.65
N ALA A 4 -14.04 39.47 -4.86
CA ALA A 4 -14.49 40.40 -5.92
C ALA A 4 -15.79 39.93 -6.60
N ILE A 5 -16.24 38.71 -6.32
CA ILE A 5 -17.50 38.14 -6.76
C ILE A 5 -18.37 37.73 -5.55
N ASP A 6 -18.20 38.42 -4.42
CA ASP A 6 -18.95 38.25 -3.17
C ASP A 6 -18.92 36.84 -2.57
N LEU A 7 -17.88 36.07 -2.85
CA LEU A 7 -17.62 34.82 -2.14
C LEU A 7 -16.83 35.08 -0.87
N GLU A 8 -17.29 34.52 0.24
CA GLU A 8 -16.55 34.49 1.50
C GLU A 8 -15.28 33.65 1.32
N ALA A 9 -14.11 34.28 1.41
CA ALA A 9 -12.83 33.60 1.29
C ALA A 9 -11.77 34.22 2.20
N GLN A 10 -10.85 33.38 2.69
CA GLN A 10 -9.73 33.81 3.51
C GLN A 10 -8.45 33.02 3.18
N VAL A 11 -7.30 33.66 3.40
CA VAL A 11 -6.00 32.99 3.38
C VAL A 11 -5.78 32.33 4.73
N ILE A 12 -5.37 31.06 4.71
CA ILE A 12 -5.07 30.26 5.88
C ILE A 12 -3.57 29.96 5.87
N TYR A 13 -2.94 30.18 7.01
CA TYR A 13 -1.55 29.83 7.27
C TYR A 13 -1.50 28.57 8.12
N GLY A 14 -0.47 27.75 7.90
CA GLY A 14 -0.28 26.57 8.70
C GLY A 14 0.86 25.69 8.19
N TYR A 15 0.71 24.41 8.49
CA TYR A 15 1.70 23.39 8.24
C TYR A 15 1.23 22.43 7.15
N LEU A 16 2.01 22.34 6.08
CA LEU A 16 1.95 21.29 5.09
C LEU A 16 2.90 20.16 5.48
N ARG A 17 2.34 18.97 5.71
CA ARG A 17 3.08 17.78 6.09
C ARG A 17 3.87 17.21 4.91
N GLY A 18 5.11 16.83 5.16
CA GLY A 18 5.91 15.97 4.28
C GLY A 18 5.67 14.48 4.51
N HIS A 19 5.95 13.65 3.51
CA HIS A 19 5.64 12.21 3.53
C HIS A 19 6.28 11.42 4.68
N ASN A 20 7.38 11.92 5.25
CA ASN A 20 8.14 11.31 6.33
C ASN A 20 8.21 12.21 7.57
N ASP A 21 7.36 13.24 7.64
CA ASP A 21 7.39 14.16 8.76
C ASP A 21 6.80 13.49 10.00
N ILE A 22 7.51 13.68 11.12
CA ILE A 22 7.12 13.21 12.43
C ILE A 22 6.82 14.42 13.32
N MET A 23 5.88 14.25 14.24
CA MET A 23 5.63 15.26 15.27
C MET A 23 6.93 15.50 16.05
N ALA A 24 7.37 16.76 16.08
CA ALA A 24 8.57 17.16 16.80
C ALA A 24 8.31 17.11 18.32
N ALA A 25 9.37 16.91 19.11
CA ALA A 25 9.26 16.78 20.56
C ALA A 25 8.85 18.10 21.26
N ASP A 26 9.06 19.23 20.59
CA ASP A 26 8.76 20.58 21.04
C ASP A 26 7.33 21.06 20.69
N GLY A 27 6.53 20.25 19.98
CA GLY A 27 5.09 20.47 19.80
C GLY A 27 4.67 20.73 18.34
N MET A 28 3.95 21.84 18.11
CA MET A 28 3.40 22.22 16.80
C MET A 28 4.53 22.51 15.80
N PRO A 29 4.49 21.95 14.58
CA PRO A 29 5.43 22.31 13.54
C PRO A 29 5.34 23.80 13.20
N ALA A 30 6.47 24.38 12.78
CA ALA A 30 6.49 25.74 12.26
C ALA A 30 5.61 25.85 11.01
N GLU A 31 4.94 26.99 10.87
CA GLU A 31 4.23 27.35 9.65
C GLU A 31 5.19 27.31 8.46
N ASN A 32 4.83 26.55 7.42
CA ASN A 32 5.66 26.38 6.23
C ASN A 32 4.86 26.54 4.93
N HIS A 33 3.55 26.79 5.02
CA HIS A 33 2.68 26.85 3.86
C HIS A 33 1.44 27.72 4.09
N ALA A 34 0.80 28.12 3.00
CA ALA A 34 -0.45 28.87 3.02
C ALA A 34 -1.36 28.44 1.86
N TRP A 35 -2.67 28.45 2.10
CA TRP A 35 -3.70 28.11 1.12
C TRP A 35 -4.93 29.01 1.32
N CYS A 36 -5.93 28.89 0.45
CA CYS A 36 -7.17 29.64 0.59
C CYS A 36 -8.31 28.73 1.04
N SER A 37 -9.22 29.25 1.86
CA SER A 37 -10.57 28.70 1.96
C SER A 37 -11.56 29.63 1.27
N VAL A 38 -12.61 29.04 0.72
CA VAL A 38 -13.71 29.72 0.06
C VAL A 38 -15.01 29.00 0.40
N LYS A 39 -16.08 29.75 0.66
CA LYS A 39 -17.40 29.20 0.94
C LYS A 39 -18.21 29.12 -0.34
N VAL A 40 -18.60 27.91 -0.72
CA VAL A 40 -19.38 27.64 -1.93
C VAL A 40 -20.58 26.78 -1.53
N GLY A 41 -21.80 27.21 -1.85
CA GLY A 41 -23.01 26.44 -1.51
C GLY A 41 -23.24 26.25 -0.01
N GLY A 42 -22.73 27.16 0.82
CA GLY A 42 -22.85 27.08 2.29
C GLY A 42 -21.74 26.28 2.98
N GLU A 43 -20.88 25.59 2.21
CA GLU A 43 -19.80 24.78 2.75
C GLU A 43 -18.43 25.40 2.46
N TYR A 44 -17.50 25.31 3.41
CA TYR A 44 -16.12 25.70 3.16
C TYR A 44 -15.41 24.65 2.31
N ARG A 45 -14.61 25.13 1.37
CA ARG A 45 -13.75 24.38 0.47
C ARG A 45 -12.37 25.04 0.41
N PHE A 46 -11.37 24.25 0.09
CA PHE A 46 -9.99 24.71 0.06
C PHE A 46 -9.44 24.81 -1.37
N VAL A 47 -8.54 25.77 -1.57
CA VAL A 47 -7.82 25.97 -2.82
C VAL A 47 -6.33 26.09 -2.50
N ASP A 48 -5.54 25.10 -2.92
CA ASP A 48 -4.07 25.14 -2.84
C ASP A 48 -3.46 25.20 -4.23
N CYS A 49 -3.09 26.40 -4.66
CA CYS A 49 -2.48 26.62 -5.97
C CYS A 49 -1.07 26.05 -6.10
N TRP A 50 -0.33 25.86 -4.99
CA TRP A 50 1.02 25.31 -5.04
C TRP A 50 0.95 23.81 -5.30
N LEU A 51 0.14 23.07 -4.55
CA LEU A 51 -0.04 21.64 -4.75
C LEU A 51 -0.82 21.30 -6.02
N ALA A 52 -1.69 22.19 -6.51
CA ALA A 52 -2.33 22.03 -7.82
C ALA A 52 -1.38 22.26 -9.01
N SER A 53 -0.27 22.98 -8.78
CA SER A 53 0.59 23.47 -9.85
C SER A 53 1.28 22.34 -10.62
N PRO A 54 1.37 22.41 -11.96
CA PRO A 54 2.21 21.47 -12.73
C PRO A 54 3.68 21.51 -12.35
N TYR A 55 4.14 22.58 -11.69
CA TYR A 55 5.51 22.74 -11.20
C TYR A 55 5.75 22.10 -9.83
N TYR A 56 4.70 21.61 -9.16
CA TYR A 56 4.90 20.83 -7.94
C TYR A 56 5.62 19.52 -8.29
N PRO A 57 6.71 19.14 -7.59
CA PRO A 57 7.60 18.05 -8.01
C PRO A 57 6.92 16.70 -8.30
N THR A 58 5.81 16.41 -7.63
CA THR A 58 5.10 15.13 -7.76
C THR A 58 4.04 15.12 -8.87
N ASN A 59 3.69 16.28 -9.43
CA ASN A 59 2.60 16.42 -10.39
C ASN A 59 3.00 16.11 -11.85
N MET A 60 4.27 15.78 -12.11
CA MET A 60 4.77 15.39 -13.44
C MET A 60 4.34 16.35 -14.58
N SER A 61 4.39 17.67 -14.34
CA SER A 61 3.97 18.70 -15.30
C SER A 61 2.46 18.70 -15.64
N LYS A 62 1.61 18.10 -14.82
CA LYS A 62 0.14 18.15 -14.94
C LYS A 62 -0.48 18.97 -13.82
N MET A 63 -1.58 19.66 -14.10
CA MET A 63 -2.32 20.35 -13.06
C MET A 63 -3.17 19.36 -12.27
N GLU A 64 -3.14 19.44 -10.95
CA GLU A 64 -3.87 18.52 -10.07
C GLU A 64 -5.11 19.18 -9.49
N SER A 65 -6.26 18.88 -10.10
CA SER A 65 -7.54 19.52 -9.79
C SER A 65 -8.11 19.18 -8.41
N HIS A 66 -7.64 18.10 -7.77
CA HIS A 66 -8.09 17.72 -6.44
C HIS A 66 -7.92 18.85 -5.40
N TRP A 67 -6.88 19.66 -5.54
CA TRP A 67 -6.59 20.78 -4.66
C TRP A 67 -7.41 22.05 -4.96
N PHE A 68 -8.35 21.99 -5.92
CA PHE A 68 -9.30 23.05 -6.22
C PHE A 68 -10.68 22.68 -5.68
N LEU A 69 -11.19 23.49 -4.75
CA LEU A 69 -12.40 23.19 -3.98
C LEU A 69 -12.33 21.86 -3.22
N CYS A 70 -11.15 21.54 -2.69
CA CYS A 70 -10.90 20.36 -1.86
C CYS A 70 -11.76 20.40 -0.58
N PRO A 71 -12.45 19.31 -0.21
CA PRO A 71 -13.24 19.28 1.02
C PRO A 71 -12.35 19.23 2.26
N PRO A 72 -12.83 19.73 3.43
CA PRO A 72 -12.05 19.70 4.66
C PRO A 72 -11.53 18.34 5.11
N LEU A 73 -12.32 17.28 4.89
CA LEU A 73 -11.94 15.91 5.24
C LEU A 73 -10.78 15.37 4.42
N ASP A 74 -10.57 15.87 3.21
CA ASP A 74 -9.43 15.47 2.38
C ASP A 74 -8.21 16.35 2.71
N MET A 75 -8.43 17.65 2.86
CA MET A 75 -7.40 18.65 3.15
C MET A 75 -6.61 18.32 4.43
N ILE A 76 -7.28 17.83 5.48
CA ILE A 76 -6.66 17.54 6.78
C ILE A 76 -5.65 16.39 6.74
N TYR A 77 -5.58 15.58 5.67
CA TYR A 77 -4.54 14.55 5.55
C TYR A 77 -3.14 15.13 5.34
N THR A 78 -3.04 16.37 4.84
CA THR A 78 -1.77 17.01 4.49
C THR A 78 -1.61 18.41 5.07
N HIS A 79 -2.69 19.13 5.31
CA HIS A 79 -2.66 20.53 5.78
C HIS A 79 -3.24 20.66 7.17
N PHE A 80 -2.45 21.23 8.08
CA PHE A 80 -2.88 21.54 9.44
C PHE A 80 -2.84 23.06 9.65
N PRO A 81 -3.97 23.74 9.81
CA PRO A 81 -4.00 25.19 10.01
C PRO A 81 -3.49 25.58 11.40
N THR A 82 -2.94 26.79 11.52
CA THR A 82 -2.49 27.34 12.80
C THR A 82 -3.65 27.53 13.77
N ASN A 83 -4.80 27.97 13.26
CA ASN A 83 -6.02 28.13 14.06
C ASN A 83 -6.93 26.90 13.87
N PRO A 84 -7.30 26.18 14.95
CA PRO A 84 -8.13 24.97 14.84
C PRO A 84 -9.49 25.17 14.16
N VAL A 85 -10.09 26.36 14.23
CA VAL A 85 -11.40 26.63 13.59
C VAL A 85 -11.31 26.62 12.07
N ASP A 86 -10.14 26.91 11.51
CA ASP A 86 -9.89 26.94 10.06
C ASP A 86 -9.74 25.53 9.47
N GLN A 87 -9.82 24.48 10.30
CA GLN A 87 -9.95 23.10 9.81
C GLN A 87 -11.32 22.87 9.17
N TYR A 88 -12.36 23.61 9.59
CA TYR A 88 -13.76 23.36 9.24
C TYR A 88 -14.20 21.90 9.43
N LEU A 89 -13.66 21.27 10.47
CA LEU A 89 -14.05 19.94 10.94
C LEU A 89 -14.82 20.08 12.24
N GLU A 90 -15.80 19.19 12.44
CA GLU A 90 -16.59 19.15 13.66
C GLU A 90 -16.57 17.73 14.25
N PRO A 91 -15.81 17.49 15.35
CA PRO A 91 -14.89 18.43 16.01
C PRO A 91 -13.57 18.63 15.24
N PRO A 92 -12.84 19.74 15.46
CA PRO A 92 -11.48 19.89 14.96
C PRO A 92 -10.57 18.82 15.59
N ILE A 93 -9.61 18.33 14.81
CA ILE A 93 -8.65 17.32 15.28
C ILE A 93 -7.42 17.99 15.90
N SER A 94 -6.80 17.30 16.85
CA SER A 94 -5.53 17.72 17.45
C SER A 94 -4.35 17.51 16.49
N ILE A 95 -3.24 18.20 16.72
CA ILE A 95 -1.99 17.97 15.98
C ILE A 95 -1.49 16.53 16.13
N THR A 96 -1.70 15.92 17.31
CA THR A 96 -1.35 14.52 17.55
C THR A 96 -2.20 13.58 16.69
N SER A 97 -3.50 13.85 16.59
CA SER A 97 -4.41 13.12 15.71
C SER A 97 -4.03 13.29 14.23
N PHE A 98 -3.68 14.51 13.82
CA PHE A 98 -3.18 14.80 12.47
C PHE A 98 -1.94 13.98 12.11
N PHE A 99 -0.94 13.90 12.99
CA PHE A 99 0.25 13.08 12.75
C PHE A 99 -0.02 11.57 12.82
N ALA A 100 -1.08 11.17 13.51
CA ALA A 100 -1.57 9.80 13.54
C ALA A 100 -2.36 9.42 12.29
N LEU A 101 -2.86 10.38 11.50
CA LEU A 101 -3.43 10.07 10.19
C LEU A 101 -2.35 9.52 9.24
N PRO A 102 -2.71 8.61 8.33
CA PRO A 102 -1.89 8.28 7.18
C PRO A 102 -1.53 9.55 6.40
N TYR A 103 -0.34 9.61 5.81
CA TYR A 103 -0.04 10.64 4.82
C TYR A 103 -0.63 10.21 3.48
N ALA A 104 -1.66 10.94 3.02
CA ALA A 104 -2.34 10.65 1.76
C ALA A 104 -1.67 11.39 0.58
N CYS A 105 -1.57 10.71 -0.55
CA CYS A 105 -1.19 11.28 -1.84
C CYS A 105 -2.40 11.25 -2.78
N LEU A 106 -2.33 11.98 -3.91
CA LEU A 106 -3.43 12.08 -4.87
C LEU A 106 -4.12 10.75 -5.25
N PRO A 107 -3.42 9.63 -5.47
CA PRO A 107 -4.07 8.35 -5.77
C PRO A 107 -4.99 7.83 -4.66
N PHE A 108 -4.78 8.22 -3.39
CA PHE A 108 -5.69 7.89 -2.29
C PHE A 108 -7.08 8.47 -2.56
N PHE A 109 -7.14 9.75 -2.95
CA PHE A 109 -8.39 10.45 -3.23
C PHE A 109 -8.99 10.02 -4.58
N HIS A 110 -8.18 9.91 -5.63
CA HIS A 110 -8.65 9.53 -6.98
C HIS A 110 -9.23 8.11 -7.06
N HIS A 111 -8.85 7.24 -6.14
CA HIS A 111 -9.28 5.83 -6.10
C HIS A 111 -10.15 5.51 -4.87
N HIS A 112 -10.70 6.55 -4.24
CA HIS A 112 -11.61 6.47 -3.10
C HIS A 112 -11.13 5.49 -2.02
N ILE A 113 -9.82 5.50 -1.77
CA ILE A 113 -9.19 4.54 -0.86
C ILE A 113 -9.64 4.84 0.56
N GLN A 114 -10.09 3.82 1.27
CA GLN A 114 -10.42 3.93 2.69
C GLN A 114 -9.61 2.92 3.49
N VAL A 115 -9.02 3.38 4.60
CA VAL A 115 -8.33 2.49 5.53
C VAL A 115 -9.35 1.94 6.52
N LEU A 116 -9.64 0.64 6.44
CA LEU A 116 -10.63 -0.01 7.29
C LEU A 116 -10.01 -0.36 8.65
N GLN A 117 -10.76 -0.11 9.72
CA GLN A 117 -10.37 -0.44 11.11
C GLN A 117 -8.99 0.12 11.49
N TYR A 118 -8.71 1.36 11.08
CA TYR A 118 -7.42 1.99 11.32
C TYR A 118 -7.18 2.28 12.81
N ASP A 119 -6.19 1.61 13.39
CA ASP A 119 -5.66 1.90 14.72
C ASP A 119 -4.15 2.15 14.63
N PRO A 120 -3.70 3.42 14.70
CA PRO A 120 -2.28 3.77 14.63
C PRO A 120 -1.46 3.22 15.81
N SER A 121 -2.10 2.91 16.94
CA SER A 121 -1.42 2.42 18.15
C SER A 121 -1.13 0.92 18.12
N ASN A 122 -1.87 0.18 17.29
CA ASN A 122 -1.82 -1.27 17.18
C ASN A 122 -1.58 -1.73 15.74
N LEU A 123 -0.76 -0.98 14.99
CA LEU A 123 -0.47 -1.32 13.59
C LEU A 123 0.37 -2.59 13.44
N ILE A 124 1.06 -3.06 14.49
CA ILE A 124 1.99 -4.18 14.43
C ILE A 124 1.56 -5.26 15.42
N ASP A 125 1.21 -6.44 14.91
CA ASP A 125 0.95 -7.66 15.67
C ASP A 125 2.04 -8.69 15.35
N ASP A 126 2.72 -9.22 16.36
CA ASP A 126 3.83 -10.16 16.21
C ASP A 126 4.86 -9.79 15.11
N ALA A 127 5.25 -8.50 15.08
CA ALA A 127 6.15 -7.87 14.10
C ALA A 127 5.61 -7.69 12.67
N ILE A 128 4.39 -8.13 12.38
CA ILE A 128 3.72 -7.93 11.09
C ILE A 128 2.65 -6.86 11.23
N CYS A 129 2.71 -5.87 10.36
CA CYS A 129 1.66 -4.89 10.19
C CYS A 129 0.56 -5.43 9.29
N HIS A 130 -0.69 -5.25 9.72
CA HIS A 130 -1.89 -5.62 8.98
C HIS A 130 -2.71 -4.37 8.66
N ILE A 131 -2.93 -4.09 7.39
CA ILE A 131 -3.81 -3.01 6.93
C ILE A 131 -4.80 -3.59 5.94
N THR A 132 -6.07 -3.21 6.08
CA THR A 132 -7.11 -3.53 5.13
C THR A 132 -7.58 -2.24 4.49
N LEU A 133 -7.52 -2.15 3.17
CA LEU A 133 -8.03 -1.03 2.41
C LEU A 133 -9.30 -1.43 1.67
N GLN A 134 -10.27 -0.53 1.59
CA GLN A 134 -11.27 -0.55 0.52
C GLN A 134 -10.73 0.27 -0.65
N VAL A 135 -10.87 -0.25 -1.87
CA VAL A 135 -10.44 0.38 -3.13
C VAL A 135 -11.50 0.16 -4.22
N ASP A 136 -11.44 0.95 -5.30
CA ASP A 136 -12.33 0.82 -6.45
C ASP A 136 -12.15 -0.51 -7.24
N PRO A 137 -13.15 -0.97 -8.02
CA PRO A 137 -13.16 -2.27 -8.74
C PRO A 137 -11.96 -2.62 -9.64
N ASP A 138 -11.21 -1.64 -10.15
CA ASP A 138 -10.07 -1.89 -11.03
C ASP A 138 -8.72 -1.54 -10.40
N ILE A 139 -8.69 -1.28 -9.09
CA ILE A 139 -7.49 -0.81 -8.40
C ILE A 139 -6.72 -1.97 -7.79
N ALA A 140 -5.44 -2.02 -8.13
CA ALA A 140 -4.46 -2.91 -7.52
C ALA A 140 -3.51 -2.11 -6.64
N CYS A 141 -2.90 -2.80 -5.67
CA CYS A 141 -1.94 -2.18 -4.76
C CYS A 141 -0.60 -2.90 -4.75
N TYR A 142 0.43 -2.16 -4.36
CA TYR A 142 1.74 -2.68 -3.97
C TYR A 142 2.14 -2.03 -2.65
N ALA A 143 2.87 -2.75 -1.79
CA ALA A 143 3.30 -2.24 -0.51
C ALA A 143 4.78 -2.56 -0.25
N GLU A 144 5.48 -1.63 0.38
CA GLU A 144 6.84 -1.82 0.87
C GLU A 144 7.09 -1.00 2.13
N VAL A 145 8.04 -1.45 2.95
CA VAL A 145 8.52 -0.71 4.12
C VAL A 145 9.84 -0.04 3.76
N GLU A 146 9.89 1.28 3.89
CA GLU A 146 11.10 2.09 3.74
C GLU A 146 11.71 2.37 5.12
N THR A 147 12.97 1.99 5.30
CA THR A 147 13.76 2.26 6.51
C THR A 147 15.09 2.94 6.13
N ARG A 148 15.81 3.42 7.14
CA ARG A 148 17.17 3.96 6.97
C ARG A 148 18.14 3.09 7.74
N SER A 149 18.98 2.37 7.01
CA SER A 149 20.08 1.60 7.62
C SER A 149 21.36 2.44 7.65
N GLN A 150 22.14 2.30 8.71
CA GLN A 150 23.47 2.91 8.80
C GLN A 150 24.47 2.06 8.00
N LEU A 151 25.12 2.68 7.02
CA LEU A 151 26.24 2.04 6.31
C LEU A 151 27.53 2.24 7.10
N ASP A 152 27.75 3.47 7.57
CA ASP A 152 28.89 3.91 8.40
C ASP A 152 28.43 5.06 9.32
N VAL A 153 29.32 5.60 10.15
CA VAL A 153 29.05 6.71 11.10
C VAL A 153 28.40 7.93 10.44
N THR A 154 28.72 8.22 9.18
CA THR A 154 28.28 9.44 8.47
C THR A 154 27.26 9.19 7.36
N ARG A 155 27.02 7.92 6.98
CA ARG A 155 26.21 7.59 5.81
C ARG A 155 25.08 6.64 6.16
N THR A 156 23.89 7.00 5.73
CA THR A 156 22.71 6.14 5.79
C THR A 156 22.26 5.77 4.38
N GLN A 157 21.69 4.58 4.24
CA GLN A 157 21.07 4.11 3.01
C GLN A 157 19.58 3.86 3.24
N LEU A 158 18.76 4.28 2.28
CA LEU A 158 17.37 3.89 2.23
C LEU A 158 17.27 2.42 1.83
N VAL A 159 16.66 1.62 2.70
CA VAL A 159 16.39 0.21 2.46
C VAL A 159 14.89 0.03 2.28
N ARG A 160 14.50 -0.79 1.31
CA ARG A 160 13.09 -1.10 1.02
C ARG A 160 12.87 -2.59 1.12
N THR A 161 11.92 -2.98 1.96
CA THR A 161 11.53 -4.38 2.15
C THR A 161 10.11 -4.57 1.61
N ARG A 162 9.93 -5.55 0.73
CA ARG A 162 8.65 -5.85 0.09
C ARG A 162 7.61 -6.26 1.14
N GLY A 163 6.44 -5.62 1.11
CA GLY A 163 5.22 -6.09 1.75
C GLY A 163 4.39 -6.96 0.80
N LEU A 164 3.32 -7.56 1.32
CA LEU A 164 2.33 -8.29 0.54
C LEU A 164 1.07 -7.45 0.44
N ALA A 165 0.67 -7.09 -0.78
CA ALA A 165 -0.61 -6.46 -1.06
C ALA A 165 -1.42 -7.37 -1.99
N GLN A 166 -2.62 -7.77 -1.58
CA GLN A 166 -3.50 -8.65 -2.37
C GLN A 166 -4.93 -8.13 -2.34
N CYS A 167 -5.48 -7.85 -3.51
CA CYS A 167 -6.87 -7.40 -3.69
C CYS A 167 -7.82 -8.59 -3.83
N LEU A 168 -9.01 -8.46 -3.25
CA LEU A 168 -10.12 -9.40 -3.32
C LEU A 168 -11.38 -8.62 -3.65
N ASP A 169 -12.24 -9.17 -4.49
CA ASP A 169 -13.54 -8.57 -4.76
C ASP A 169 -14.43 -8.69 -3.53
N ASN A 170 -15.18 -7.62 -3.23
CA ASN A 170 -16.20 -7.67 -2.20
C ASN A 170 -17.37 -8.52 -2.68
N GLU A 171 -18.10 -9.13 -1.74
CA GLU A 171 -19.30 -9.92 -2.05
C GLU A 171 -20.37 -9.09 -2.77
N ASP A 172 -20.42 -7.78 -2.53
CA ASP A 172 -21.36 -6.84 -3.15
C ASP A 172 -20.91 -6.28 -4.51
N GLN A 173 -19.70 -6.63 -4.97
CA GLN A 173 -19.08 -6.22 -6.24
C GLN A 173 -18.98 -4.69 -6.48
N ARG A 174 -19.25 -3.84 -5.47
CA ARG A 174 -19.17 -2.38 -5.61
C ARG A 174 -17.78 -1.82 -5.31
N GLY A 175 -16.91 -2.65 -4.73
CA GLY A 175 -15.55 -2.31 -4.40
C GLY A 175 -14.74 -3.57 -4.16
N ARG A 176 -13.48 -3.36 -3.76
CA ARG A 176 -12.53 -4.44 -3.48
C ARG A 176 -11.85 -4.17 -2.16
N ILE A 177 -11.47 -5.24 -1.48
CA ILE A 177 -10.64 -5.17 -0.30
C ILE A 177 -9.21 -5.51 -0.68
N CYS A 178 -8.27 -4.61 -0.43
CA CYS A 178 -6.84 -4.90 -0.48
C CYS A 178 -6.33 -5.22 0.92
N LYS A 179 -5.88 -6.45 1.14
CA LYS A 179 -5.20 -6.87 2.36
C LYS A 179 -3.71 -6.66 2.21
N ILE A 180 -3.15 -5.87 3.12
CA ILE A 180 -1.73 -5.51 3.17
C ILE A 180 -1.11 -6.11 4.41
N LYS A 181 0.02 -6.80 4.21
CA LYS A 181 0.90 -7.27 5.27
C LYS A 181 2.30 -6.72 5.04
N ALA A 182 2.95 -6.24 6.09
CA ALA A 182 4.28 -5.67 5.98
C ALA A 182 5.09 -5.93 7.26
N GLN A 183 6.38 -6.25 7.15
CA GLN A 183 7.23 -6.43 8.33
C GLN A 183 8.15 -5.21 8.47
N LEU A 184 8.18 -4.62 9.66
CA LEU A 184 9.25 -3.69 10.00
C LEU A 184 10.52 -4.50 10.31
N PRO A 185 11.63 -4.31 9.58
CA PRO A 185 12.86 -5.09 9.78
C PRO A 185 13.30 -5.14 11.25
N SER A 186 13.85 -6.28 11.66
CA SER A 186 14.16 -6.60 13.07
C SER A 186 15.13 -5.66 13.75
N ASP A 187 16.03 -5.07 12.96
CA ASP A 187 17.05 -4.10 13.33
C ASP A 187 16.52 -2.66 13.37
N GLN A 188 15.27 -2.44 12.97
CA GLN A 188 14.67 -1.11 12.84
C GLN A 188 13.58 -0.90 13.88
N TRP A 189 13.66 0.22 14.61
CA TRP A 189 12.64 0.61 15.58
C TRP A 189 11.53 1.46 14.97
N MET A 190 11.77 2.03 13.77
CA MET A 190 10.81 2.80 12.99
C MET A 190 11.03 2.57 11.49
N GLY A 191 9.95 2.66 10.71
CA GLY A 191 9.97 2.73 9.26
C GLY A 191 8.71 3.36 8.71
N TRP A 192 8.61 3.45 7.39
CA TRP A 192 7.45 3.97 6.68
C TRP A 192 6.86 2.88 5.78
N LEU A 193 5.65 2.44 6.07
CA LEU A 193 4.87 1.62 5.17
C LEU A 193 4.35 2.50 4.04
N LYS A 194 4.86 2.26 2.83
CA LYS A 194 4.42 2.91 1.61
C LYS A 194 3.50 1.98 0.84
N ILE A 195 2.32 2.49 0.50
CA ILE A 195 1.31 1.78 -0.26
C ILE A 195 1.06 2.55 -1.54
N TYR A 196 1.25 1.85 -2.64
CA TYR A 196 1.08 2.35 -4.00
C TYR A 196 -0.20 1.75 -4.55
N ALA A 197 -0.99 2.55 -5.27
CA ALA A 197 -2.27 2.11 -5.80
C ALA A 197 -2.53 2.75 -7.16
N GLY A 198 -3.13 1.96 -8.07
CA GLY A 198 -3.52 2.43 -9.38
C GLY A 198 -4.27 1.36 -10.17
N PRO A 199 -4.69 1.69 -11.41
CA PRO A 199 -5.38 0.74 -12.27
C PRO A 199 -4.56 -0.52 -12.48
N ARG A 200 -5.21 -1.68 -12.37
CA ARG A 200 -4.60 -3.00 -12.52
C ARG A 200 -3.87 -3.10 -13.85
N ILE A 201 -2.60 -3.49 -13.81
CA ILE A 201 -1.79 -3.70 -15.01
C ILE A 201 -1.97 -5.13 -15.51
N ILE A 202 -2.37 -5.26 -16.78
CA ILE A 202 -2.46 -6.54 -17.48
C ILE A 202 -1.19 -6.73 -18.31
N PRO A 203 -0.44 -7.83 -18.13
CA PRO A 203 0.75 -8.11 -18.94
C PRO A 203 0.40 -8.19 -20.43
N SER A 204 1.19 -7.50 -21.27
CA SER A 204 1.00 -7.51 -22.73
C SER A 204 1.46 -8.82 -23.38
N THR A 205 2.42 -9.54 -22.79
CA THR A 205 2.98 -10.78 -23.35
C THR A 205 3.24 -11.83 -22.27
N ILE A 206 2.86 -13.09 -22.55
CA ILE A 206 2.96 -14.23 -21.61
C ILE A 206 4.40 -14.53 -21.19
N GLY A 207 5.41 -14.24 -22.02
CA GLY A 207 6.82 -14.61 -21.80
C GLY A 207 7.68 -13.57 -21.07
N GLN A 208 7.16 -12.37 -20.78
CA GLN A 208 7.89 -11.29 -20.10
C GLN A 208 7.05 -10.72 -18.96
N GLN A 209 6.63 -11.57 -18.03
CA GLN A 209 5.93 -11.10 -16.84
C GLN A 209 6.90 -10.41 -15.88
N GLU A 210 6.54 -9.20 -15.47
CA GLU A 210 7.28 -8.46 -14.47
C GLU A 210 6.78 -8.78 -13.05
N LYS A 211 7.71 -8.72 -12.10
CA LYS A 211 7.41 -8.75 -10.67
C LYS A 211 6.71 -7.46 -10.28
N VAL A 212 5.61 -7.56 -9.53
CA VAL A 212 4.91 -6.38 -9.00
C VAL A 212 5.87 -5.57 -8.12
N ASN A 213 5.99 -4.26 -8.39
CA ASN A 213 6.88 -3.35 -7.68
C ASN A 213 6.34 -1.90 -7.70
N SER A 214 7.03 -0.99 -7.00
CA SER A 214 6.62 0.42 -6.82
C SER A 214 6.65 1.28 -8.09
N LYS A 215 7.19 0.81 -9.22
CA LYS A 215 7.14 1.55 -10.50
C LYS A 215 5.81 1.39 -11.23
N HIS A 216 5.02 0.38 -10.87
CA HIS A 216 3.75 0.08 -11.52
C HIS A 216 2.62 1.02 -11.10
N TYR A 217 2.68 1.52 -9.87
CA TYR A 217 1.60 2.31 -9.30
C TYR A 217 2.19 3.56 -8.64
N PRO A 218 1.51 4.71 -8.68
CA PRO A 218 1.91 5.88 -7.91
C PRO A 218 1.71 5.65 -6.40
N LEU A 219 2.47 6.36 -5.57
CA LEU A 219 2.31 6.32 -4.12
C LEU A 219 0.94 6.87 -3.75
N ALA A 220 0.16 6.11 -2.98
CA ALA A 220 -1.17 6.50 -2.51
C ALA A 220 -1.16 6.88 -1.04
N LEU A 221 -0.45 6.11 -0.21
CA LEU A 221 -0.49 6.25 1.24
C LEU A 221 0.89 5.98 1.85
N SER A 222 1.26 6.73 2.89
CA SER A 222 2.44 6.48 3.71
C SER A 222 2.06 6.48 5.18
N LEU A 223 2.43 5.42 5.91
CA LEU A 223 2.14 5.28 7.34
C LEU A 223 3.42 5.02 8.11
N ARG A 224 3.55 5.66 9.27
CA ARG A 224 4.65 5.38 10.18
C ARG A 224 4.42 4.05 10.89
N LEU A 225 5.41 3.17 10.82
CA LEU A 225 5.51 1.97 11.64
C LEU A 225 6.51 2.23 12.75
N SER A 226 6.18 1.89 14.00
CA SER A 226 7.11 1.98 15.13
C SER A 226 6.91 0.84 16.11
N ARG A 227 8.02 0.28 16.62
CA ARG A 227 7.99 -0.73 17.68
C ARG A 227 7.75 -0.07 19.04
N GLN A 228 6.78 -0.59 19.78
CA GLN A 228 6.62 -0.26 21.19
C GLN A 228 7.86 -0.71 21.99
N GLN A 229 8.23 0.03 23.03
CA GLN A 229 9.46 -0.22 23.81
C GLN A 229 9.58 -1.66 24.34
N GLN A 230 8.47 -2.29 24.75
CA GLN A 230 8.46 -3.67 25.25
C GLN A 230 8.87 -4.71 24.19
N GLN A 231 8.68 -4.42 22.89
CA GLN A 231 9.02 -5.32 21.80
C GLN A 231 10.42 -5.07 21.22
N GLN A 232 11.12 -4.02 21.65
CA GLN A 232 12.45 -3.68 21.10
C GLN A 232 13.52 -4.74 21.41
N HIS A 233 13.37 -5.49 22.50
CA HIS A 233 14.30 -6.55 22.89
C HIS A 233 13.99 -7.92 22.27
N LYS A 234 12.85 -8.09 21.59
CA LYS A 234 12.48 -9.34 20.93
C LYS A 234 13.15 -9.37 19.54
N GLN A 235 14.11 -10.27 19.36
CA GLN A 235 14.68 -10.52 18.04
C GLN A 235 13.65 -11.27 17.18
N PHE A 236 13.28 -10.68 16.06
CA PHE A 236 12.45 -11.34 15.06
C PHE A 236 13.34 -11.76 13.89
N LEU A 237 13.08 -12.93 13.33
CA LEU A 237 13.79 -13.35 12.13
C LEU A 237 13.36 -12.47 10.94
N PRO A 238 14.29 -12.16 10.02
CA PRO A 238 13.94 -11.51 8.76
C PRO A 238 12.87 -12.35 8.05
N PHE A 239 11.77 -11.70 7.67
CA PHE A 239 10.68 -12.32 6.94
C PHE A 239 10.45 -11.56 5.65
N GLU A 240 10.48 -12.28 4.53
CA GLU A 240 10.06 -11.76 3.24
C GLU A 240 8.74 -12.39 2.83
N PHE A 241 7.84 -11.59 2.28
CA PHE A 241 6.60 -12.08 1.70
C PHE A 241 6.83 -12.67 0.30
N VAL A 242 5.99 -13.64 -0.07
CA VAL A 242 5.92 -14.22 -1.41
C VAL A 242 5.95 -13.12 -2.50
N GLN A 243 6.71 -13.34 -3.57
CA GLN A 243 6.82 -12.38 -4.65
C GLN A 243 5.67 -12.58 -5.64
N LEU A 244 4.82 -11.57 -5.81
CA LEU A 244 3.75 -11.57 -6.80
C LEU A 244 4.24 -11.07 -8.17
N HIS A 245 3.63 -11.57 -9.23
CA HIS A 245 3.91 -11.20 -10.62
C HIS A 245 2.67 -10.58 -11.25
N LEU A 246 2.87 -9.67 -12.20
CA LEU A 246 1.76 -9.14 -12.99
C LEU A 246 1.10 -10.31 -13.73
N CYS A 247 -0.19 -10.49 -13.55
CA CYS A 247 -0.93 -11.63 -14.08
C CYS A 247 -2.26 -11.16 -14.68
N GLN A 248 -2.70 -11.83 -15.75
CA GLN A 248 -4.00 -11.55 -16.35
C GLN A 248 -5.15 -11.81 -15.37
N TYR A 249 -5.02 -12.88 -14.58
CA TYR A 249 -6.00 -13.31 -13.59
C TYR A 249 -5.49 -13.01 -12.19
N GLU A 250 -6.40 -12.67 -11.28
CA GLU A 250 -6.05 -12.38 -9.90
C GLU A 250 -6.28 -13.60 -9.02
N PHE A 251 -5.30 -13.84 -8.15
CA PHE A 251 -5.29 -14.95 -7.22
C PHE A 251 -4.82 -14.43 -5.87
N TYR A 252 -5.45 -14.91 -4.81
CA TYR A 252 -5.10 -14.61 -3.44
C TYR A 252 -4.35 -15.80 -2.85
N VAL A 253 -3.04 -15.65 -2.66
CA VAL A 253 -2.20 -16.65 -1.99
C VAL A 253 -2.54 -16.62 -0.50
N GLN A 254 -3.21 -17.67 -0.02
CA GLN A 254 -3.52 -17.84 1.41
C GLN A 254 -2.30 -18.39 2.14
N GLU A 255 -1.63 -19.38 1.56
CA GLU A 255 -0.42 -19.99 2.10
C GLU A 255 0.41 -20.72 1.02
N PRO A 256 1.74 -20.83 1.21
CA PRO A 256 2.53 -20.07 2.18
C PRO A 256 2.76 -18.63 1.70
N GLN A 257 2.66 -17.67 2.62
CA GLN A 257 2.90 -16.24 2.31
C GLN A 257 4.35 -15.79 2.56
N CYS A 258 5.21 -16.65 3.10
CA CYS A 258 6.65 -16.40 3.15
C CYS A 258 7.27 -16.55 1.75
N HIS A 259 8.38 -15.88 1.47
CA HIS A 259 9.14 -16.06 0.23
C HIS A 259 10.05 -17.29 0.29
N GLN A 260 10.66 -17.51 1.46
CA GLN A 260 11.65 -18.55 1.69
C GLN A 260 10.96 -19.89 1.97
N LEU A 261 11.35 -20.91 1.21
CA LEU A 261 11.04 -22.32 1.46
C LEU A 261 12.31 -23.06 1.89
N TYR A 262 12.13 -24.22 2.54
CA TYR A 262 13.21 -25.06 3.02
C TYR A 262 13.19 -26.45 2.38
N PRO A 263 14.36 -27.01 2.01
CA PRO A 263 14.45 -28.35 1.45
C PRO A 263 13.86 -29.41 2.38
N LEU A 264 13.29 -30.44 1.77
CA LEU A 264 12.67 -31.62 2.40
C LEU A 264 11.48 -31.31 3.32
N GLN A 265 11.05 -30.05 3.42
CA GLN A 265 9.85 -29.68 4.14
C GLN A 265 8.61 -29.80 3.25
N LYS A 266 7.48 -30.10 3.90
CA LYS A 266 6.16 -30.12 3.28
C LYS A 266 5.50 -28.76 3.48
N TYR A 267 5.03 -28.17 2.39
CA TYR A 267 4.25 -26.96 2.41
C TYR A 267 2.85 -27.25 1.89
N HIS A 268 1.85 -26.68 2.55
CA HIS A 268 0.50 -26.60 2.04
C HIS A 268 0.37 -25.31 1.22
N PHE A 269 0.02 -25.46 -0.04
CA PHE A 269 -0.25 -24.35 -0.94
C PHE A 269 -1.75 -24.20 -1.07
N SER A 270 -2.28 -23.06 -0.63
CA SER A 270 -3.69 -22.70 -0.72
C SER A 270 -3.84 -21.33 -1.39
N VAL A 271 -4.68 -21.27 -2.42
CA VAL A 271 -4.87 -20.09 -3.28
C VAL A 271 -6.35 -19.92 -3.58
N LYS A 272 -6.89 -18.71 -3.48
CA LYS A 272 -8.27 -18.38 -3.86
C LYS A 272 -8.34 -17.63 -5.18
N SER A 273 -9.35 -17.88 -6.02
CA SER A 273 -9.63 -17.10 -7.24
C SER A 273 -10.95 -16.32 -7.16
N ASN A 274 -11.15 -15.42 -8.11
CA ASN A 274 -12.35 -14.60 -8.27
C ASN A 274 -13.51 -15.34 -8.98
N GLN A 275 -13.84 -16.54 -8.50
CA GLN A 275 -14.95 -17.39 -8.97
C GLN A 275 -14.74 -18.14 -10.30
N MET A 276 -13.79 -17.72 -11.14
CA MET A 276 -13.44 -18.49 -12.35
C MET A 276 -12.47 -19.63 -12.06
N HIS A 277 -12.73 -20.79 -12.69
CA HIS A 277 -11.83 -21.95 -12.61
C HIS A 277 -10.66 -21.83 -13.59
N HIS A 278 -9.45 -22.04 -13.07
CA HIS A 278 -8.19 -22.03 -13.79
C HIS A 278 -7.39 -23.30 -13.47
N LYS A 279 -6.51 -23.72 -14.37
CA LYS A 279 -5.60 -24.83 -14.10
C LYS A 279 -4.36 -24.32 -13.37
N LEU A 280 -4.35 -24.41 -12.04
CA LEU A 280 -3.21 -24.01 -11.22
C LEU A 280 -2.25 -25.17 -10.91
N ALA A 281 -0.96 -24.87 -10.90
CA ALA A 281 0.07 -25.80 -10.47
C ALA A 281 1.23 -25.05 -9.80
N ILE A 282 1.92 -25.72 -8.89
CA ILE A 282 3.24 -25.30 -8.43
C ILE A 282 4.27 -25.94 -9.37
N ARG A 283 5.21 -25.14 -9.87
CA ARG A 283 6.31 -25.56 -10.75
C ARG A 283 7.63 -25.50 -9.97
N SER A 284 8.35 -26.62 -9.94
CA SER A 284 9.68 -26.71 -9.33
C SER A 284 10.78 -26.09 -10.21
N PRO A 285 12.01 -25.90 -9.68
CA PRO A 285 13.15 -25.39 -10.44
C PRO A 285 13.45 -26.19 -11.72
N SER A 286 13.33 -27.52 -11.68
CA SER A 286 13.49 -28.39 -12.86
C SER A 286 12.32 -28.34 -13.85
N GLY A 287 11.25 -27.60 -13.54
CA GLY A 287 10.07 -27.45 -14.38
C GLY A 287 8.96 -28.48 -14.12
N ARG A 288 9.11 -29.37 -13.12
CA ARG A 288 8.06 -30.33 -12.77
C ARG A 288 6.83 -29.61 -12.22
N LEU A 289 5.66 -29.99 -12.71
CA LEU A 289 4.37 -29.41 -12.30
C LEU A 289 3.65 -30.30 -11.27
N TYR A 290 3.19 -29.66 -10.19
CA TYR A 290 2.36 -30.23 -9.14
C TYR A 290 1.01 -29.52 -9.18
N LYS A 291 -0.01 -30.18 -9.75
CA LYS A 291 -1.34 -29.59 -9.91
C LYS A 291 -2.01 -29.37 -8.56
N LEU A 292 -2.65 -28.22 -8.38
CA LEU A 292 -3.48 -27.94 -7.21
C LEU A 292 -4.91 -28.42 -7.47
N MET A 293 -5.55 -28.97 -6.45
CA MET A 293 -6.93 -29.44 -6.50
C MET A 293 -7.87 -28.25 -6.32
N TYR A 294 -8.82 -28.08 -7.23
CA TYR A 294 -9.80 -27.01 -7.16
C TYR A 294 -11.05 -27.44 -6.39
N TYR A 295 -11.48 -26.61 -5.46
CA TYR A 295 -12.70 -26.76 -4.67
C TYR A 295 -13.71 -25.69 -5.09
N PRO A 296 -14.77 -26.06 -5.85
CA PRO A 296 -15.70 -25.09 -6.44
C PRO A 296 -16.53 -24.29 -5.43
N HIS A 297 -16.74 -24.81 -4.22
CA HIS A 297 -17.58 -24.15 -3.20
C HIS A 297 -16.97 -22.82 -2.73
N ASP A 298 -15.65 -22.82 -2.48
CA ASP A 298 -14.94 -21.65 -1.93
C ASP A 298 -14.06 -20.95 -2.96
N HIS A 299 -14.01 -21.49 -4.19
CA HIS A 299 -13.11 -21.08 -5.27
C HIS A 299 -11.63 -21.15 -4.87
N THR A 300 -11.28 -22.19 -4.12
CA THR A 300 -9.94 -22.41 -3.56
C THR A 300 -9.21 -23.52 -4.32
N TYR A 301 -7.88 -23.43 -4.38
CA TYR A 301 -6.97 -24.41 -4.92
C TYR A 301 -6.00 -24.86 -3.84
N ASP A 302 -5.98 -26.15 -3.53
CA ASP A 302 -5.11 -26.69 -2.49
C ASP A 302 -4.21 -27.83 -2.97
N GLY A 303 -3.02 -27.91 -2.39
CA GLY A 303 -2.10 -29.02 -2.60
C GLY A 303 -0.95 -29.01 -1.62
N THR A 304 -0.55 -30.19 -1.15
CA THR A 304 0.62 -30.34 -0.27
C THR A 304 1.78 -30.90 -1.06
N ILE A 305 2.92 -30.22 -1.00
CA ILE A 305 4.11 -30.55 -1.79
C ILE A 305 5.33 -30.60 -0.87
N THR A 306 6.12 -31.66 -0.99
CA THR A 306 7.46 -31.73 -0.39
C THR A 306 8.45 -30.99 -1.29
N VAL A 307 9.07 -29.93 -0.79
CA VAL A 307 10.06 -29.14 -1.53
C VAL A 307 11.38 -29.91 -1.59
N GLY A 308 11.61 -30.62 -2.70
CA GLY A 308 12.80 -31.46 -2.88
C GLY A 308 13.97 -30.81 -3.63
N GLU A 309 13.79 -29.59 -4.14
CA GLU A 309 14.74 -28.94 -5.05
C GLU A 309 15.07 -27.53 -4.53
N VAL A 310 16.36 -27.18 -4.56
CA VAL A 310 16.87 -25.82 -4.29
C VAL A 310 16.65 -24.96 -5.54
N GLY A 311 16.29 -23.69 -5.34
CA GLY A 311 16.03 -22.72 -6.41
C GLY A 311 14.59 -22.19 -6.38
N GLN A 312 14.19 -21.56 -7.48
CA GLN A 312 12.90 -20.87 -7.56
C GLN A 312 11.73 -21.83 -7.78
N TRP A 313 10.72 -21.72 -6.92
CA TRP A 313 9.43 -22.38 -7.06
C TRP A 313 8.37 -21.36 -7.48
N THR A 314 7.46 -21.74 -8.38
CA THR A 314 6.49 -20.78 -8.96
C THR A 314 5.07 -21.33 -8.94
N LEU A 315 4.09 -20.51 -8.55
CA LEU A 315 2.68 -20.77 -8.81
C LEU A 315 2.40 -20.33 -10.24
N VAL A 316 1.89 -21.24 -11.06
CA VAL A 316 1.58 -21.00 -12.46
C VAL A 316 0.11 -21.28 -12.77
N CYS A 317 -0.48 -20.41 -13.58
CA CYS A 317 -1.79 -20.59 -14.19
C CYS A 317 -1.61 -21.06 -15.64
N LEU A 318 -2.02 -22.29 -15.94
CA LEU A 318 -1.88 -22.93 -17.25
C LEU A 318 -3.03 -22.50 -18.17
N LEU A 319 -2.69 -22.05 -19.39
CA LEU A 319 -3.67 -21.62 -20.38
C LEU A 319 -4.24 -22.81 -21.16
N HIS A 320 -5.54 -22.77 -21.46
CA HIS A 320 -6.26 -23.89 -22.07
C HIS A 320 -5.92 -24.14 -23.55
N HIS A 321 -5.49 -23.12 -24.30
CA HIS A 321 -5.50 -23.18 -25.77
C HIS A 321 -4.15 -22.88 -26.46
N ALA A 322 -3.17 -22.31 -25.76
CA ALA A 322 -1.95 -21.78 -26.39
C ALA A 322 -0.62 -22.36 -25.86
N GLY A 323 -0.65 -23.36 -24.98
CA GLY A 323 0.58 -23.94 -24.38
C GLY A 323 1.38 -22.96 -23.48
N GLY A 324 0.84 -21.77 -23.22
CA GLY A 324 1.44 -20.77 -22.34
C GLY A 324 1.03 -20.93 -20.87
N LEU A 325 1.81 -20.30 -20.00
CA LEU A 325 1.50 -20.19 -18.57
C LEU A 325 1.75 -18.76 -18.10
N TYR A 326 0.97 -18.32 -17.12
CA TYR A 326 1.29 -17.12 -16.34
C TYR A 326 1.88 -17.54 -15.01
N VAL A 327 3.03 -16.99 -14.65
CA VAL A 327 3.55 -17.00 -13.27
C VAL A 327 2.73 -16.01 -12.46
N VAL A 328 2.15 -16.50 -11.36
CA VAL A 328 1.31 -15.72 -10.44
C VAL A 328 2.14 -15.25 -9.25
N ALA A 329 2.89 -16.19 -8.67
CA ALA A 329 3.69 -15.97 -7.48
C ALA A 329 4.97 -16.81 -7.53
N SER A 330 6.01 -16.36 -6.83
CA SER A 330 7.28 -17.09 -6.73
C SER A 330 7.85 -17.10 -5.31
N TRP A 331 8.41 -18.26 -4.98
CA TRP A 331 9.15 -18.55 -3.76
C TRP A 331 10.58 -18.94 -4.11
N ASP A 332 11.47 -18.88 -3.13
CA ASP A 332 12.86 -19.33 -3.27
C ASP A 332 13.17 -20.38 -2.21
N CYS A 333 13.70 -21.52 -2.64
CA CYS A 333 14.20 -22.56 -1.75
C CYS A 333 15.73 -22.44 -1.69
N LYS A 334 16.28 -22.18 -0.50
CA LYS A 334 17.74 -22.10 -0.27
C LYS A 334 18.19 -23.30 0.56
N ALA A 335 19.40 -23.75 0.29
CA ALA A 335 20.05 -24.86 0.99
C ALA A 335 20.35 -24.51 2.45
#